data_AF-A0A803L0F0-F1
#
_entry.id   AF-A0A803L0F0-F1
#
_cell.length_a   1.000
_cell.length_b   1.000
_cell.length_c   1.000
_cell.angle_alpha   90.00
_cell.angle_beta   90.00
_cell.angle_gamma   90.00
#
_symmetry.space_group_name_H-M   'P 1'
#
loop_
_entity.id
_entity.type
_entity.pdbx_description
1 polymer ?
#
loop_
_entity_poly.entity_id
_entity_poly.type
_entity_poly.pdbx_seq_one_letter_code
_entity_poly.pdbx_strand_id
1 'polypeptide(L)' 'MGNYVRVDVDAAMLDGNMIILGIVVRNGVGEVVATTIKQVRDVGSVKGAEAMAVRLGTLFALNLGYRQEF' A
#
# COMPACT_ATOMS: atom_id res chain seq x y z
N MET A 1 -21.47 11.86 6.41
CA MET A 1 -20.78 11.04 5.38
C MET A 1 -19.40 10.74 5.93
N GLY A 2 -19.06 9.47 6.13
CA GLY A 2 -17.76 9.08 6.68
C GLY A 2 -16.63 9.44 5.71
N ASN A 3 -15.47 9.85 6.23
CA ASN A 3 -14.27 10.11 5.43
C ASN A 3 -13.66 8.77 4.98
N TYR A 4 -14.31 8.10 4.02
CA TYR A 4 -13.80 6.88 3.42
C TYR A 4 -12.64 7.18 2.47
N VAL A 5 -11.65 6.30 2.48
CA VAL A 5 -10.53 6.31 1.53
C VAL A 5 -10.44 4.99 0.81
N ARG A 6 -9.97 5.05 -0.44
CA ARG A 6 -9.52 3.90 -1.20
C ARG A 6 -7.99 3.83 -1.12
N VAL A 7 -7.47 2.66 -0.82
CA VAL A 7 -6.02 2.41 -0.80
C VAL A 7 -5.70 1.43 -1.93
N ASP A 8 -5.06 1.93 -2.98
CA ASP A 8 -4.53 1.11 -4.06
C ASP A 8 -3.09 0.72 -3.70
N VAL A 9 -2.77 -0.57 -3.81
CA VAL A 9 -1.45 -1.12 -3.51
C VAL A 9 -0.98 -2.01 -4.65
N ASP A 10 0.32 -2.08 -4.85
CA ASP A 10 0.95 -2.95 -5.84
C ASP A 10 2.38 -3.31 -5.43
N ALA A 11 2.88 -4.46 -5.87
CA ALA A 11 4.26 -4.87 -5.66
C ALA A 11 4.97 -5.21 -6.98
N ALA A 12 6.12 -4.60 -7.21
CA ALA A 12 6.98 -4.89 -8.34
C ALA A 12 8.26 -5.61 -7.88
N MET A 13 8.56 -6.75 -8.47
CA MET A 13 9.85 -7.42 -8.30
C MET A 13 10.87 -6.86 -9.29
N LEU A 14 12.04 -6.51 -8.77
CA LEU A 14 13.23 -6.15 -9.52
C LEU A 14 14.26 -7.27 -9.45
N ASP A 15 15.21 -7.25 -10.39
CA ASP A 15 16.36 -8.15 -10.37
C ASP A 15 17.12 -8.09 -9.03
N GLY A 16 17.60 -9.25 -8.58
CA GLY A 16 18.39 -9.35 -7.35
C GLY A 16 17.56 -9.38 -6.06
N ASN A 17 16.35 -9.96 -6.10
CA ASN A 17 15.49 -10.18 -4.92
C ASN A 17 15.11 -8.88 -4.20
N MET A 18 14.86 -7.84 -4.99
CA MET A 18 14.43 -6.53 -4.51
C MET A 18 12.98 -6.34 -4.90
N ILE A 19 12.18 -5.85 -3.96
CA ILE A 19 10.76 -5.59 -4.16
C ILE A 19 10.49 -4.12 -3.91
N ILE A 20 9.74 -3.50 -4.81
CA ILE A 20 9.16 -2.17 -4.65
C ILE A 20 7.70 -2.34 -4.27
N LEU A 21 7.30 -1.76 -3.14
CA LEU A 21 5.91 -1.69 -2.70
C LEU A 21 5.40 -0.27 -2.95
N GLY A 22 4.37 -0.14 -3.78
CA GLY A 22 3.71 1.14 -4.09
C GLY A 22 2.36 1.23 -3.39
N ILE A 23 2.08 2.38 -2.77
CA ILE A 23 0.79 2.67 -2.13
C ILE A 23 0.28 4.04 -2.57
N VAL A 24 -1.00 4.11 -2.93
CA VAL A 24 -1.73 5.34 -3.25
C VAL A 24 -3.02 5.38 -2.43
N VAL A 25 -3.21 6.46 -1.68
CA VAL A 25 -4.44 6.69 -0.91
C VAL A 25 -5.26 7.77 -1.62
N ARG A 26 -6.53 7.46 -1.90
CA ARG A 26 -7.50 8.38 -2.53
C ARG A 26 -8.69 8.64 -1.63
N ASN A 27 -9.21 9.87 -1.63
CA ASN A 27 -10.44 10.21 -0.92
C ASN A 27 -11.70 9.70 -1.67
N GLY A 28 -12.88 9.92 -1.09
CA GLY A 28 -14.16 9.51 -1.67
C GLY A 28 -14.52 10.16 -3.01
N VAL A 29 -13.82 11.21 -3.44
CA VAL A 29 -13.98 11.83 -4.78
C VAL A 29 -12.87 11.44 -5.76
N GLY A 30 -11.95 10.55 -5.36
CA GLY A 30 -10.90 9.98 -6.21
C GLY A 30 -9.58 10.75 -6.24
N GLU A 31 -9.47 11.85 -5.50
CA GLU A 31 -8.24 12.64 -5.41
C GLU A 31 -7.19 11.90 -4.59
N VAL A 32 -5.93 11.95 -5.05
CA VAL A 32 -4.80 11.38 -4.32
C VAL A 32 -4.46 12.27 -3.13
N VAL A 33 -4.55 11.72 -1.93
CA VAL A 33 -4.25 12.44 -0.67
C VAL A 33 -2.89 12.07 -0.10
N ALA A 34 -2.38 10.87 -0.41
CA ALA A 34 -1.06 10.43 0.01
C ALA A 34 -0.53 9.34 -0.92
N THR A 35 0.79 9.26 -1.06
CA THR A 35 1.48 8.16 -1.75
C THR A 35 2.73 7.79 -0.97
N THR A 36 3.17 6.54 -1.10
CA THR A 36 4.50 6.12 -0.62
C THR A 36 5.03 4.98 -1.45
N ILE A 37 6.35 4.89 -1.50
CA ILE A 37 7.09 3.80 -2.15
C ILE A 37 8.10 3.28 -1.14
N LYS A 38 8.13 1.96 -0.95
CA LYS A 38 9.10 1.30 -0.07
C LYS A 38 9.85 0.22 -0.82
N GLN A 39 11.18 0.26 -0.74
CA GLN A 39 12.03 -0.82 -1.19
C GLN A 39 12.29 -1.78 -0.04
N VAL A 40 12.11 -3.06 -0.30
CA VAL A 40 12.43 -4.15 0.64
C VAL A 40 13.26 -5.19 -0.08
N ARG A 41 14.25 -5.75 0.64
CA ARG A 41 15.01 -6.90 0.16
C ARG A 41 14.25 -8.13 0.60
N ASP A 42 13.77 -8.92 -0.33
CA ASP A 42 12.99 -10.10 -0.03
C ASP A 42 13.34 -11.24 -0.99
N VAL A 43 13.64 -12.39 -0.40
CA VAL A 43 13.96 -13.66 -1.07
C VAL A 43 12.70 -14.48 -1.37
N GLY A 44 11.51 -13.91 -1.11
CA GLY A 44 10.21 -14.55 -1.25
C GLY A 44 9.59 -14.50 -2.65
N SER A 45 8.43 -15.16 -2.77
CA SER A 45 7.63 -15.19 -4.01
C SER A 45 6.85 -13.89 -4.23
N VAL A 46 6.48 -13.59 -5.48
CA VAL A 46 5.59 -12.47 -5.87
C VAL A 46 4.34 -12.36 -4.99
N LYS A 47 3.74 -13.49 -4.61
CA LYS A 47 2.53 -13.51 -3.75
C LYS A 47 2.79 -12.95 -2.35
N GLY A 48 3.99 -13.15 -1.81
CA GLY A 48 4.41 -12.56 -0.54
C GLY A 48 4.56 -11.04 -0.66
N ALA A 49 5.09 -10.57 -1.79
CA ALA A 49 5.23 -9.15 -2.12
C ALA A 49 3.89 -8.42 -2.07
N GLU A 50 2.86 -8.97 -2.73
CA GLU A 50 1.52 -8.41 -2.76
C GLU A 50 0.88 -8.35 -1.37
N ALA A 51 1.00 -9.43 -0.59
CA ALA A 51 0.50 -9.45 0.78
C ALA A 51 1.21 -8.40 1.66
N MET A 52 2.50 -8.16 1.44
CA MET A 52 3.25 -7.09 2.10
C MET A 52 2.77 -5.70 1.67
N ALA A 53 2.48 -5.49 0.38
CA ALA A 53 1.94 -4.24 -0.13
C ALA A 53 0.58 -3.92 0.52
N VAL A 54 -0.33 -4.90 0.60
CA VAL A 54 -1.62 -4.76 1.30
C VAL A 54 -1.41 -4.39 2.77
N ARG A 55 -0.56 -5.12 3.49
CA ARG A 55 -0.29 -4.83 4.91
C ARG A 55 0.29 -3.43 5.09
N LEU A 56 1.24 -3.03 4.26
CA LEU A 56 1.88 -1.72 4.32
C LEU A 56 0.88 -0.60 3.99
N GLY A 57 0.03 -0.78 2.99
CA GLY A 57 -1.02 0.17 2.62
C GLY A 57 -2.04 0.38 3.74
N THR A 58 -2.46 -0.71 4.39
CA THR A 58 -3.34 -0.63 5.57
C THR A 58 -2.69 0.16 6.70
N LEU A 59 -1.44 -0.17 7.07
CA LEU A 59 -0.71 0.56 8.12
C LEU A 59 -0.49 2.03 7.76
N PHE A 60 -0.24 2.33 6.49
CA PHE A 60 -0.06 3.69 6.01
C PHE A 60 -1.35 4.50 6.14
N ALA A 61 -2.50 3.95 5.76
CA ALA A 61 -3.79 4.61 5.95
C ALA A 61 -4.12 4.82 7.45
N LEU A 62 -3.83 3.84 8.31
CA LEU A 62 -3.99 3.99 9.76
C LEU A 62 -3.10 5.11 10.34
N ASN A 63 -1.85 5.21 9.88
CA ASN A 63 -0.93 6.28 10.28
C ASN A 63 -1.40 7.68 9.85
N LEU A 64 -2.20 7.77 8.79
CA LEU A 64 -2.85 9.01 8.34
C LEU A 64 -4.13 9.34 9.14
N GLY A 65 -4.52 8.49 10.10
CA GLY A 65 -5.68 8.69 10.97
C GLY A 65 -6.98 8.07 10.45
N TYR A 66 -6.95 7.35 9.32
CA TYR A 66 -8.11 6.59 8.85
C TYR A 66 -8.34 5.35 9.72
N ARG A 67 -9.57 4.82 9.68
CA ARG A 67 -9.96 3.63 10.43
C ARG A 67 -10.52 2.59 9.47
N GLN A 68 -10.29 1.31 9.77
CA GLN A 68 -10.86 0.20 9.02
C GLN A 68 -12.24 -0.17 9.61
N GLU A 69 -13.28 -0.14 8.79
CA GLU A 69 -14.62 -0.65 9.11
C GLU A 69 -14.83 -1.95 8.32
N PHE A 70 -15.29 -3.01 9.00
CA PHE A 70 -15.54 -4.35 8.43
C PHE A 70 -17.04 -4.59 8.23
#